data_AF-A0A7W4FZN3-F1
#
_entry.id   AF-A0A7W4FZN3-F1
#
_cell.length_a   1.000
_cell.length_b   1.000
_cell.length_c   1.000
_cell.angle_alpha   90.00
_cell.angle_beta   90.00
_cell.angle_gamma   90.00
#
_symmetry.space_group_name_H-M   'P 1'
#
loop_
_entity.id
_entity.type
_entity.pdbx_description
1 polymer ?
#
loop_
_entity_poly.entity_id
_entity_poly.type
_entity_poly.pdbx_seq_one_letter_code
_entity_poly.pdbx_strand_id
1 'polypeptide(L)'
;MTKSFSVPAVKRIFESFEGKRLDITLRSEDKFVLEPDHEVDHETYGEDGRWLCWIVEAKSGSHPKFHKLFKPGGGLDIYEEDVAEIYCAQSNQVLYSRHT
;
A
#
# COMPACT_ATOMS: atom_id res chain seq x y z
N MET A 1 -19.58 -2.55 -11.54
CA MET A 1 -18.40 -3.41 -11.59
C MET A 1 -17.22 -2.54 -11.97
N THR A 2 -16.57 -1.95 -10.96
CA THR A 2 -15.28 -1.29 -11.16
C THR A 2 -14.30 -2.41 -11.46
N LYS A 3 -13.72 -2.44 -12.65
CA LYS A 3 -12.61 -3.36 -12.94
C LYS A 3 -11.49 -2.92 -11.99
N SER A 4 -11.22 -3.71 -10.93
CA SER A 4 -9.97 -3.55 -10.18
C SER A 4 -8.85 -3.90 -11.16
N PHE A 5 -7.95 -2.95 -11.40
CA PHE A 5 -6.83 -3.17 -12.29
C PHE A 5 -5.58 -3.39 -11.45
N SER A 6 -5.04 -4.62 -11.47
CA SER A 6 -3.67 -4.84 -11.01
C SER A 6 -2.72 -3.87 -11.72
N VAL A 7 -1.76 -3.35 -10.97
CA VAL A 7 -0.66 -2.52 -11.46
C VAL A 7 0.62 -3.35 -11.33
N PRO A 8 1.09 -4.01 -12.41
CA PRO A 8 2.24 -4.92 -12.36
C PRO A 8 3.55 -4.29 -11.85
N ALA A 9 3.66 -2.96 -11.88
CA ALA A 9 4.78 -2.26 -11.27
C ALA A 9 4.72 -2.27 -9.73
N VAL A 10 3.54 -2.01 -9.15
CA VAL A 10 3.32 -2.03 -7.70
C VAL A 10 3.52 -3.45 -7.16
N LYS A 11 2.91 -4.45 -7.81
CA LYS A 11 3.10 -5.87 -7.51
C LYS A 11 4.57 -6.25 -7.36
N ARG A 12 5.37 -6.01 -8.39
CA ARG A 12 6.82 -6.34 -8.40
C ARG A 12 7.59 -5.65 -7.28
N ILE A 13 7.19 -4.43 -6.92
CA ILE A 13 7.81 -3.70 -5.80
C ILE A 13 7.43 -4.38 -4.48
N PHE A 14 6.15 -4.67 -4.24
CA PHE A 14 5.72 -5.32 -3.01
C PHE A 14 6.35 -6.70 -2.84
N GLU A 15 6.41 -7.53 -3.89
CA GLU A 15 7.13 -8.81 -3.88
C GLU A 15 8.63 -8.66 -3.54
N SER A 16 9.29 -7.63 -4.08
CA SER A 16 10.73 -7.39 -3.84
C SER A 16 11.05 -6.78 -2.45
N PHE A 17 10.03 -6.20 -1.82
CA PHE A 17 10.11 -5.47 -0.56
C PHE A 17 9.21 -6.07 0.53
N GLU A 18 8.82 -7.34 0.40
CA GLU A 18 8.12 -8.08 1.45
C GLU A 18 8.86 -7.95 2.79
N GLY A 19 8.13 -7.60 3.84
CA GLY A 19 8.64 -7.33 5.19
C GLY A 19 9.52 -6.09 5.32
N LYS A 20 9.68 -5.26 4.28
CA LYS A 20 10.49 -4.04 4.29
C LYS A 20 9.62 -2.80 4.30
N ARG A 21 10.12 -1.78 5.01
CA ARG A 21 9.43 -0.49 5.17
C ARG A 21 9.41 0.30 3.87
N LEU A 22 8.22 0.66 3.44
CA LEU A 22 7.95 1.54 2.33
C LEU A 22 7.06 2.70 2.79
N ASP A 23 7.39 3.90 2.34
CA ASP A 23 6.52 5.05 2.45
C ASP A 23 5.53 5.00 1.29
N ILE A 24 4.25 4.79 1.60
CA ILE A 24 3.20 4.60 0.61
C ILE A 24 2.21 5.76 0.72
N THR A 25 2.00 6.44 -0.40
CA THR A 25 0.93 7.43 -0.57
C THR A 25 -0.17 6.80 -1.40
N LEU A 26 -1.39 6.78 -0.87
CA LEU A 26 -2.58 6.35 -1.58
C LEU A 26 -3.17 7.49 -2.43
N ARG A 27 -4.01 7.16 -3.40
CA ARG A 27 -4.74 8.13 -4.24
C ARG A 27 -5.72 8.99 -3.45
N SER A 28 -6.12 8.55 -2.25
CA SER A 28 -6.86 9.35 -1.28
C SER A 28 -6.00 10.40 -0.56
N GLU A 29 -4.70 10.48 -0.89
CA GLU A 29 -3.67 11.27 -0.22
C GLU A 29 -3.30 10.80 1.20
N ASP A 30 -3.88 9.68 1.65
CA ASP A 30 -3.48 9.04 2.90
C ASP A 30 -2.06 8.47 2.77
N LYS A 31 -1.26 8.64 3.83
CA LYS A 31 0.17 8.31 3.85
C LYS A 31 0.48 7.39 5.01
N PHE A 32 1.23 6.34 4.70
CA PHE A 32 1.63 5.32 5.64
C PHE A 32 3.09 4.95 5.45
N VAL A 33 3.74 4.48 6.53
CA VAL A 33 4.86 3.54 6.43
C VAL A 33 4.26 2.15 6.54
N LEU A 34 4.40 1.34 5.50
CA LEU A 34 3.88 -0.03 5.45
C LEU A 34 5.01 -1.03 5.23
N GLU A 35 4.83 -2.24 5.76
CA GLU A 35 5.61 -3.43 5.43
C GLU A 35 4.68 -4.36 4.63
N PRO A 36 4.86 -4.49 3.29
CA PRO A 36 4.08 -5.43 2.49
C PRO A 36 4.29 -6.85 2.97
N ASP A 37 3.23 -7.67 2.98
CA ASP A 37 3.29 -9.07 3.36
C ASP A 37 3.05 -9.94 2.13
N HIS A 38 1.79 -10.15 1.74
CA HIS A 38 1.45 -10.97 0.57
C HIS A 38 0.24 -10.42 -0.18
N GLU A 39 0.16 -10.78 -1.46
CA GLU A 39 -1.05 -10.60 -2.26
C GLU A 39 -2.16 -11.48 -1.66
N VAL A 40 -3.31 -10.89 -1.40
CA VAL A 40 -4.49 -11.61 -0.95
C VAL A 40 -5.00 -12.44 -2.12
N ASP A 41 -5.20 -13.74 -1.86
CA ASP A 41 -5.57 -14.71 -2.89
C ASP A 41 -6.85 -14.32 -3.65
N HIS A 42 -6.69 -14.10 -4.96
CA HIS A 42 -7.78 -13.82 -5.88
C HIS A 42 -8.81 -14.96 -5.93
N GLU A 43 -8.40 -16.22 -5.86
CA GLU A 43 -9.33 -17.35 -6.00
C GLU A 43 -10.36 -17.38 -4.87
N THR A 44 -9.98 -16.89 -3.70
CA THR A 44 -10.84 -16.82 -2.52
C THR A 44 -11.72 -15.56 -2.52
N TYR A 45 -11.20 -14.41 -2.96
CA TYR A 45 -11.87 -13.11 -2.76
C TYR A 45 -12.35 -12.41 -4.05
N GLY A 46 -11.95 -12.90 -5.21
CA GLY A 46 -12.33 -12.36 -6.53
C GLY A 46 -11.81 -10.95 -6.81
N GLU A 47 -10.77 -10.52 -6.09
CA GLU A 47 -10.22 -9.16 -6.16
C GLU A 47 -8.74 -9.20 -6.54
N ASP A 48 -8.41 -8.72 -7.74
CA ASP A 48 -7.03 -8.59 -8.19
C ASP A 48 -6.32 -7.41 -7.52
N GLY A 49 -5.03 -7.59 -7.23
CA GLY A 49 -4.15 -6.53 -6.75
C GLY A 49 -4.45 -6.07 -5.33
N ARG A 50 -5.10 -6.89 -4.50
CA ARG A 50 -5.26 -6.64 -3.06
C ARG A 50 -4.06 -7.20 -2.31
N TRP A 51 -3.50 -6.42 -1.40
CA TRP A 51 -2.32 -6.78 -0.62
C TRP A 51 -2.55 -6.58 0.85
N LEU A 52 -2.20 -7.58 1.66
CA LEU A 52 -2.05 -7.39 3.09
C LEU A 52 -0.73 -6.68 3.37
N CYS A 53 -0.79 -5.63 4.17
CA CYS A 53 0.36 -4.87 4.64
C CYS A 53 0.28 -4.68 6.16
N TRP A 54 1.43 -4.57 6.80
CA TRP A 54 1.52 -4.21 8.22
C TRP A 54 1.80 -2.72 8.37
N ILE A 55 0.97 -2.04 9.17
CA ILE A 55 1.16 -0.63 9.48
C ILE A 55 2.37 -0.50 10.40
N VAL A 56 3.42 0.15 9.93
CA VAL A 56 4.53 0.58 10.79
C VAL A 56 4.21 1.95 11.38
N GLU A 57 3.69 2.86 10.55
CA GLU A 57 3.31 4.20 10.97
C GLU A 57 2.18 4.74 10.09
N ALA A 58 1.17 5.35 10.71
CA ALA A 58 0.14 6.10 10.00
C ALA A 58 0.52 7.58 10.00
N LYS A 59 1.10 8.09 8.90
CA LYS A 59 1.69 9.44 8.83
C LYS A 59 0.66 10.56 8.75
N SER A 60 -0.32 10.41 7.85
CA SER A 60 -1.39 11.40 7.67
C SER A 60 -2.56 10.78 6.92
N GLY A 61 -3.76 11.28 7.18
CA GLY A 61 -4.91 10.94 6.34
C GLY A 61 -6.09 11.86 6.55
N SER A 62 -7.04 11.78 5.64
CA SER A 62 -8.19 12.69 5.54
C SER A 62 -9.22 12.50 6.66
N HIS A 63 -9.31 11.30 7.23
CA HIS A 63 -10.33 10.98 8.23
C HIS A 63 -10.03 11.64 9.60
N PRO A 64 -11.00 12.29 10.29
CA PRO A 64 -10.76 12.97 11.58
C PRO A 64 -10.23 12.06 12.70
N LYS A 65 -10.45 10.75 12.59
CA LYS A 65 -9.97 9.73 13.53
C LYS A 65 -8.86 8.85 12.93
N PHE A 66 -8.18 9.28 11.88
CA PHE A 66 -7.19 8.48 11.14
C PHE A 66 -6.20 7.74 12.05
N HIS A 67 -5.46 8.48 12.89
CA HIS A 67 -4.50 7.88 13.83
C HIS A 67 -5.12 7.06 14.96
N LYS A 68 -6.46 7.09 15.14
CA LYS A 68 -7.16 6.19 16.06
C LYS A 68 -7.53 4.87 15.38
N LEU A 69 -7.86 4.91 14.09
CA LEU A 69 -8.25 3.75 13.29
C LEU A 69 -7.05 2.94 12.85
N PHE A 70 -5.96 3.61 12.49
CA PHE A 70 -4.74 2.98 11.99
C PHE A 70 -3.64 3.07 13.03
N LYS A 71 -3.19 1.91 13.51
CA LYS A 71 -2.20 1.77 14.59
C LYS A 71 -1.00 0.95 14.10
N PRO A 72 0.21 1.27 14.59
CA PRO A 72 1.36 0.41 14.38
C PRO A 72 1.07 -1.03 14.80
N GLY A 73 1.48 -1.99 13.97
CA GLY A 73 1.22 -3.43 14.13
C GLY A 73 -0.17 -3.87 13.66
N GLY A 74 -1.05 -2.97 13.22
CA GLY A 74 -2.32 -3.32 12.61
C GLY A 74 -2.14 -3.80 11.17
N GLY A 75 -2.91 -4.80 10.77
CA GLY A 75 -3.04 -5.19 9.36
C GLY A 75 -3.87 -4.17 8.59
N LEU A 76 -3.45 -3.89 7.36
CA LEU A 76 -4.15 -3.03 6.42
C LEU A 76 -4.12 -3.66 5.05
N ASP A 77 -5.29 -3.83 4.47
CA ASP A 77 -5.41 -4.22 3.08
C ASP A 77 -5.39 -2.98 2.21
N ILE A 78 -4.57 -2.99 1.16
CA ILE A 78 -4.53 -1.94 0.14
C ILE A 78 -4.67 -2.55 -1.25
N TYR A 79 -5.18 -1.76 -2.18
CA TYR A 79 -5.23 -2.14 -3.59
C TYR A 79 -4.09 -1.49 -4.37
N GLU A 80 -3.49 -2.23 -5.29
CA GLU A 80 -2.43 -1.75 -6.19
C GLU A 80 -2.87 -0.49 -6.97
N GLU A 81 -4.13 -0.44 -7.40
CA GLU A 81 -4.68 0.69 -8.15
C GLU A 81 -4.85 1.97 -7.34
N ASP A 82 -4.92 1.84 -6.01
CA ASP A 82 -5.01 2.94 -5.06
C ASP A 82 -3.65 3.49 -4.67
N VAL A 83 -2.55 2.84 -5.06
CA VAL A 83 -1.21 3.36 -4.81
C VAL A 83 -0.91 4.52 -5.78
N ALA A 84 -0.61 5.69 -5.22
CA ALA A 84 -0.18 6.87 -5.97
C ALA A 84 1.35 6.95 -6.03
N GLU A 85 2.04 6.71 -4.92
CA GLU A 85 3.51 6.76 -4.83
C GLU A 85 4.04 5.73 -3.84
N ILE A 86 5.20 5.15 -4.17
CA ILE A 86 6.00 4.33 -3.26
C ILE A 86 7.40 4.94 -3.19
N TYR A 87 7.81 5.31 -1.99
CA TYR A 87 9.15 5.80 -1.70
C TYR A 87 9.86 4.87 -0.71
N CYS A 88 11.13 4.56 -0.99
CA CYS A 88 11.98 3.79 -0.09
C CYS A 88 12.96 4.71 0.63
N ALA A 89 12.75 4.92 1.92
CA ALA A 89 13.62 5.76 2.73
C ALA A 89 15.04 5.20 2.87
N GLN A 90 15.21 3.88 2.82
CA GLN A 90 16.53 3.23 2.95
C GLN A 90 17.43 3.52 1.75
N SER A 91 16.88 3.49 0.53
CA SER A 91 17.61 3.81 -0.70
C SER A 91 17.44 5.26 -1.15
N ASN A 92 16.65 6.06 -0.43
CA ASN A 92 16.32 7.45 -0.75
C ASN A 92 15.80 7.60 -2.20
N GLN A 93 14.88 6.72 -2.61
CA GLN A 93 14.40 6.62 -3.99
C GLN A 93 12.88 6.46 -4.07
N VAL A 94 12.26 7.16 -5.03
CA VAL A 94 10.89 6.89 -5.47
C VAL A 94 10.91 5.64 -6.36
N LEU A 95 10.29 4.56 -5.89
CA LEU A 95 10.22 3.27 -6.59
C LEU A 95 9.06 3.24 -7.59
N TYR A 96 8.00 3.98 -7.30
CA TYR A 96 6.83 4.10 -8.15
C TYR A 96 6.17 5.46 -7.93
N SER A 97 5.73 6.09 -9.01
CA SER A 97 4.89 7.29 -8.98
C SER A 97 3.94 7.23 -10.15
N ARG A 98 2.65 7.39 -9.88
CA ARG A 98 1.62 7.48 -10.92
C ARG A 98 1.48 8.92 -11.35
N HIS A 99 2.07 9.27 -12.50
CA HIS A 99 1.77 10.55 -13.14
C HIS A 99 0.29 10.59 -13.53
N THR A 100 -0.39 11.66 -13.13
CA THR A 100 -1.79 11.94 -13.48
C THR A 100 -1.93 12.25 -14.95
#